data_AF-G7VAL6-F1
#
_entry.id   AF-G7VAL6-F1
#
_cell.length_a   1.000
_cell.length_b   1.000
_cell.length_c   1.000
_cell.angle_alpha   90.00
_cell.angle_beta   90.00
_cell.angle_gamma   90.00
#
_symmetry.space_group_name_H-M   'P 1'
#
loop_
_entity.id
_entity.type
_entity.pdbx_description
1 polymer ?
#
loop_
_entity_poly.entity_id
_entity_poly.type
_entity_poly.pdbx_seq_one_letter_code
_entity_poly.pdbx_strand_id
1 'polypeptide(L)' 'MSDVISVRVRKELKKALEDLGIDYAEEVRRYLEELVARERRRRALERARQLRKTLEREVGVLPTAAELIREDRDADSR' A
#
# COMPACT_ATOMS: atom_id res chain seq x y z
N MET A 1 -4.94 15.96 16.12
CA MET A 1 -3.59 15.98 16.71
C MET A 1 -2.61 15.80 15.56
N SER A 2 -1.56 16.61 15.43
CA SER A 2 -0.61 16.56 14.32
C SER A 2 0.82 16.70 14.83
N ASP A 3 1.75 15.96 14.22
CA ASP A 3 3.18 16.01 14.53
C ASP A 3 3.95 16.73 13.40
N VAL A 4 5.10 17.30 13.75
CA VAL A 4 5.95 18.05 12.80
C VAL A 4 7.18 17.22 12.43
N ILE A 5 7.42 17.09 11.13
CA ILE A 5 8.64 16.48 10.57
C ILE A 5 9.48 17.60 9.95
N SER A 6 10.67 17.84 10.51
CA SER A 6 11.62 18.83 9.99
C SER A 6 12.71 18.15 9.17
N VAL A 7 12.75 18.40 7.86
CA VAL A 7 13.77 17.84 6.96
C VAL A 7 14.71 18.96 6.49
N ARG A 8 16.02 18.79 6.73
CA ARG A 8 17.02 19.73 6.23
C ARG A 8 17.27 19.49 4.75
N VAL A 9 17.14 20.54 3.96
CA VAL A 9 17.42 20.55 2.51
C VAL A 9 18.49 21.59 2.17
N ARG A 10 19.10 21.47 0.99
CA ARG A 10 20.02 22.50 0.48
C ARG A 10 19.26 23.79 0.21
N LYS A 11 19.91 24.94 0.36
CA LYS A 11 19.27 26.25 0.17
C LYS A 11 18.76 26.44 -1.25
N GLU A 12 19.52 25.95 -2.23
CA GLU A 12 19.24 26.05 -3.66
C GLU A 12 17.95 25.31 -4.03
N LEU A 13 17.70 24.14 -3.41
CA LEU A 13 16.47 23.37 -3.63
C LEU A 13 15.25 24.12 -3.11
N LYS A 14 15.32 24.65 -1.88
CA LYS A 14 14.22 25.43 -1.32
C LYS A 14 13.92 26.64 -2.19
N LYS A 15 14.95 27.36 -2.63
CA LYS A 15 14.80 28.53 -3.51
C LYS A 15 14.15 28.14 -4.85
N ALA A 16 14.59 27.05 -5.48
CA ALA A 16 14.00 26.59 -6.72
C ALA A 16 12.52 26.24 -6.58
N LEU A 17 12.12 25.61 -5.47
CA LEU A 17 10.71 25.30 -5.18
C LEU A 17 9.87 26.58 -5.04
N GLU A 18 10.41 27.59 -4.32
CA GLU A 18 9.77 28.90 -4.16
C GLU A 18 9.66 29.66 -5.48
N ASP A 19 10.74 29.71 -6.27
CA ASP A 19 10.79 30.39 -7.57
C ASP A 19 9.81 29.77 -8.59
N LEU A 20 9.60 28.46 -8.50
CA LEU A 20 8.63 27.71 -9.32
C LEU A 20 7.19 27.79 -8.79
N GLY A 21 6.96 28.41 -7.63
CA GLY A 21 5.63 28.51 -7.01
C GLY A 21 5.05 27.17 -6.57
N ILE A 22 5.90 26.19 -6.24
CA ILE A 22 5.48 24.85 -5.85
C ILE A 22 5.15 24.84 -4.36
N ASP A 23 3.94 24.42 -4.00
CA ASP A 23 3.59 24.09 -2.62
C ASP A 23 4.25 22.77 -2.19
N TYR A 24 5.51 22.89 -1.79
CA TYR A 24 6.29 21.73 -1.36
C TYR A 24 5.74 21.08 -0.08
N ALA A 25 4.93 21.78 0.72
CA ALA A 25 4.37 21.20 1.94
C ALA A 25 3.21 20.25 1.61
N GLU A 26 2.33 20.67 0.70
CA GLU A 26 1.27 19.84 0.13
C GLU A 26 1.85 18.60 -0.58
N GLU A 27 2.83 18.81 -1.47
CA GLU A 27 3.47 17.75 -2.26
C GLU A 27 4.18 16.71 -1.37
N VAL A 28 4.97 17.16 -0.39
CA VAL A 28 5.66 16.24 0.52
C VAL A 28 4.65 15.46 1.37
N ARG A 29 3.57 16.10 1.84
CA ARG A 29 2.54 15.42 2.63
C ARG A 29 1.86 14.32 1.80
N ARG A 30 1.41 14.66 0.60
CA ARG A 30 0.78 13.72 -0.34
C ARG A 30 1.70 12.54 -0.65
N TYR A 31 2.97 12.82 -0.93
CA TYR A 31 3.97 11.78 -1.17
C TYR A 31 4.11 10.83 0.02
N LEU A 32 4.19 11.35 1.25
CA LEU A 32 4.31 10.52 2.45
C LEU A 32 3.07 9.65 2.69
N GLU A 33 1.86 10.19 2.46
CA GLU A 33 0.62 9.43 2.57
C GLU A 33 0.56 8.29 1.55
N GLU A 34 0.89 8.57 0.30
CA GLU A 34 0.95 7.57 -0.77
C GLU A 34 2.01 6.50 -0.49
N LEU A 35 3.17 6.91 0.03
CA LEU A 35 4.25 6.01 0.41
C LEU A 35 3.77 5.01 1.48
N VAL A 36 3.10 5.51 2.53
CA VAL A 36 2.52 4.66 3.58
C VAL A 36 1.46 3.72 3.03
N ALA A 37 0.54 4.22 2.19
CA ALA A 37 -0.50 3.41 1.59
C ALA A 37 0.08 2.28 0.72
N ARG A 38 1.09 2.59 -0.09
CA ARG A 38 1.81 1.64 -0.94
C ARG A 38 2.51 0.56 -0.12
N GLU A 39 3.23 0.96 0.92
CA GLU A 39 3.97 0.05 1.78
C GLU A 39 3.03 -0.88 2.56
N ARG A 40 1.90 -0.36 3.07
CA ARG A 40 0.86 -1.16 3.73
C ARG A 40 0.28 -2.20 2.79
N ARG A 41 -0.06 -1.83 1.54
CA ARG A 41 -0.56 -2.78 0.53
C ARG A 41 0.48 -3.86 0.22
N ARG A 42 1.75 -3.49 0.04
CA ARG A 42 2.84 -4.44 -0.20
C ARG A 42 2.93 -5.48 0.92
N ARG A 43 3.01 -5.03 2.17
CA ARG A 43 3.12 -5.92 3.34
C ARG A 43 1.87 -6.78 3.54
N ALA A 44 0.67 -6.25 3.23
CA ALA A 44 -0.55 -7.03 3.29
C ALA A 44 -0.53 -8.19 2.27
N LEU A 45 -0.12 -7.91 1.03
CA LEU A 45 0.02 -8.94 -0.01
C LEU A 45 1.09 -9.97 0.33
N GLU A 46 2.23 -9.54 0.87
CA GLU A 46 3.28 -10.46 1.33
C GLU A 46 2.77 -11.38 2.45
N ARG A 47 2.10 -10.84 3.46
CA ARG A 47 1.50 -11.64 4.53
C ARG A 47 0.46 -12.63 4.01
N ALA A 48 -0.41 -12.21 3.10
CA ALA A 48 -1.40 -13.08 2.48
C ALA A 48 -0.74 -14.24 1.70
N ARG A 49 0.33 -13.94 0.94
CA ARG A 49 1.12 -14.96 0.23
C ARG A 49 1.82 -15.92 1.18
N GLN A 50 2.38 -15.41 2.28
CA GLN A 50 3.04 -16.21 3.29
C GLN A 50 2.05 -17.17 3.94
N LEU A 51 0.88 -16.65 4.36
CA LEU A 51 -0.19 -17.44 4.96
C LEU A 51 -0.68 -18.54 4.00
N ARG A 52 -0.92 -18.18 2.74
CA ARG A 52 -1.33 -19.15 1.72
C ARG A 52 -0.29 -20.27 1.54
N LYS A 53 1.01 -19.94 1.50
CA LYS A 53 2.08 -20.95 1.44
C LYS A 53 2.13 -21.84 2.68
N THR A 54 1.88 -21.29 3.87
CA THR A 54 1.83 -22.07 5.10
C THR A 54 0.66 -23.04 5.06
N LEU A 55 -0.53 -22.57 4.69
CA LEU A 55 -1.71 -23.43 4.55
C LEU A 55 -1.51 -24.50 3.47
N GLU A 56 -0.94 -24.14 2.31
CA GLU A 56 -0.64 -25.12 1.24
C GLU A 56 0.29 -26.25 1.71
N ARG A 57 1.18 -25.99 2.68
CA ARG A 57 2.04 -27.02 3.29
C ARG A 57 1.31 -27.91 4.28
N GLU A 58 0.30 -27.39 4.97
CA GLU A 58 -0.44 -28.13 6.01
C GLU A 58 -1.60 -28.94 5.43
N VAL A 59 -2.37 -28.36 4.51
CA VAL A 59 -3.62 -28.95 3.99
C VAL A 59 -3.56 -29.33 2.50
N GLY A 60 -2.43 -29.08 1.83
CA GLY A 60 -2.26 -29.35 0.39
C GLY A 60 -2.74 -28.19 -0.49
N VAL A 61 -2.90 -28.45 -1.80
CA VAL A 61 -3.20 -27.40 -2.78
C VAL A 61 -4.53 -26.71 -2.46
N LEU A 62 -4.47 -25.40 -2.21
CA LEU A 62 -5.66 -24.59 -1.98
C LEU A 62 -6.34 -24.23 -3.32
N PRO A 63 -7.69 -24.17 -3.33
CA PRO A 63 -8.44 -23.70 -4.50
C PRO A 63 -8.08 -22.25 -4.83
N THR A 64 -8.16 -21.93 -6.12
CA THR A 64 -7.91 -20.59 -6.63
C THR A 64 -9.06 -19.65 -6.26
N ALA A 65 -8.79 -18.34 -6.25
CA ALA A 65 -9.83 -17.34 -6.04
C ALA A 65 -10.99 -17.48 -7.04
N ALA A 66 -10.71 -17.88 -8.29
CA ALA A 66 -11.72 -18.06 -9.31
C ALA A 66 -12.64 -19.26 -9.05
N GLU A 67 -12.11 -20.33 -8.44
CA GLU A 67 -12.91 -21.49 -8.03
C GLU A 67 -13.79 -21.14 -6.83
N LEU A 68 -13.22 -20.50 -5.80
CA LEU A 68 -13.95 -20.04 -4.63
C LEU A 68 -15.09 -19.07 -4.97
N ILE A 69 -14.84 -18.10 -5.86
CA ILE A 69 -15.86 -17.14 -6.31
C ILE A 69 -16.99 -17.83 -7.10
N ARG A 70 -16.67 -18.88 -7.87
CA ARG A 70 -17.68 -19.66 -8.59
C ARG A 70 -18.55 -20.45 -7.61
N GLU A 71 -17.93 -21.13 -6.65
CA GLU A 71 -18.63 -21.89 -5.63
C GLU A 71 -19.59 -21.01 -4.81
N ASP A 72 -19.13 -19.83 -4.37
CA ASP A 72 -19.94 -18.87 -3.62
C ASP A 72 -21.15 -18.36 -4.43
N ARG A 73 -20.95 -18.04 -5.71
CA ARG A 73 -22.02 -17.59 -6.61
C ARG A 73 -23.07 -18.68 -6.89
N ASP A 74 -22.61 -19.91 -7.09
CA ASP A 74 -23.48 -21.04 -7.41
C ASP A 74 -24.26 -21.50 -6.16
N ALA A 75 -23.74 -21.24 -4.96
CA ALA A 75 -24.41 -21.51 -3.68
C ALA A 75 -25.62 -20.58 -3.43
N ASP A 76 -25.54 -19.31 -3.80
CA ASP A 76 -26.62 -18.31 -3.68
C ASP A 76 -27.79 -18.52 -4.67
N SER A 77 -27.61 -19.40 -5.67
CA SER A 77 -28.61 -19.67 -6.71
C SER A 77 -29.58 -20.82 -6.35
N ARG A 78 -29.61 -21.26 -5.09
CA ARG A 78 -30.45 -22.38 -4.60
C ARG A 78 -31.48 -21.96 -3.56
#